data_AF-A0A950G9B9-F1
#
_entry.id   AF-A0A950G9B9-F1
#
_cell.length_a   1.000
_cell.length_b   1.000
_cell.length_c   1.000
_cell.angle_alpha   90.00
_cell.angle_beta   90.00
_cell.angle_gamma   90.00
#
_symmetry.space_group_name_H-M   'P 1'
#
loop_
_entity.id
_entity.type
_entity.pdbx_description
1 polymer ?
#
loop_
_entity_poly.entity_id
_entity_poly.type
_entity_poly.pdbx_seq_one_letter_code
_entity_poly.pdbx_strand_id
1 'polypeptide(L)' 'MIQRRAQKAGIKTKIGCHTFRATGITIYLTNGGDLEKAQQMAAHESPRTTKLYDRRADVVNLDEVEKIIF' A
#
# COMPACT_ATOMS: atom_id res chain seq x y z
N MET A 1 14.95 -11.43 -13.07
CA MET A 1 15.87 -10.74 -12.14
C MET A 1 15.29 -10.63 -10.72
N ILE A 2 14.08 -10.08 -10.53
CA ILE A 2 13.44 -9.90 -9.21
C ILE A 2 13.20 -11.24 -8.47
N GLN A 3 12.59 -12.24 -9.11
CA GLN A 3 12.30 -13.52 -8.47
C GLN A 3 13.53 -14.24 -7.91
N ARG A 4 14.68 -14.17 -8.62
CA ARG A 4 15.94 -14.74 -8.14
C ARG A 4 16.42 -14.06 -6.85
N ARG A 5 16.25 -12.73 -6.76
CA ARG A 5 16.60 -11.96 -5.55
C ARG A 5 15.62 -12.24 -4.41
N ALA A 6 14.33 -12.38 -4.72
CA ALA A 6 13.29 -12.76 -3.75
C ALA A 6 13.60 -14.11 -3.09
N GLN A 7 13.97 -15.11 -3.88
CA GLN A 7 14.39 -16.43 -3.39
C GLN A 7 15.62 -16.33 -2.49
N LYS A 8 16.65 -15.56 -2.90
CA LYS A 8 17.84 -15.32 -2.07
C LYS A 8 17.52 -14.61 -0.75
N ALA A 9 16.49 -13.76 -0.72
CA ALA A 9 16.01 -13.07 0.46
C ALA A 9 15.02 -13.90 1.31
N GLY A 10 14.77 -15.18 0.96
CA GLY A 10 13.84 -16.04 1.69
C GLY A 10 12.36 -15.72 1.47
N ILE A 11 12.02 -14.87 0.50
CA ILE A 11 10.63 -14.54 0.18
C ILE A 11 10.03 -15.70 -0.63
N LYS A 12 9.17 -16.48 0.02
CA LYS A 12 8.49 -17.64 -0.59
C LYS A 12 7.39 -17.24 -1.57
N THR A 13 6.75 -16.09 -1.34
CA THR A 13 5.69 -15.58 -2.20
C THR A 13 6.27 -15.07 -3.52
N LYS A 14 5.58 -15.35 -4.63
CA LYS A 14 5.97 -14.88 -5.95
C LYS A 14 5.85 -13.35 -6.04
N ILE A 15 6.98 -12.63 -6.13
CA ILE A 15 7.00 -11.16 -6.23
C ILE A 15 7.64 -10.63 -7.52
N GLY A 16 7.14 -9.51 -8.03
CA GLY A 16 7.66 -8.91 -9.27
C GLY A 16 7.59 -7.38 -9.28
N CYS A 17 7.82 -6.79 -10.45
CA CYS A 17 7.75 -5.33 -10.62
C CYS A 17 6.40 -4.77 -10.16
N HIS A 18 5.30 -5.47 -10.45
CA HIS A 18 3.97 -5.04 -10.04
C HIS A 18 3.78 -5.08 -8.52
N THR A 19 4.38 -6.06 -7.83
CA THR A 19 4.42 -6.09 -6.37
C THR A 19 5.13 -4.86 -5.82
N PHE A 20 6.29 -4.51 -6.35
CA PHE A 20 7.03 -3.31 -5.90
C PHE A 20 6.26 -2.02 -6.14
N ARG A 21 5.58 -1.91 -7.28
CA ARG A 21 4.71 -0.77 -7.57
C ARG A 21 3.57 -0.66 -6.55
N ALA A 22 2.86 -1.76 -6.27
CA ALA A 22 1.81 -1.80 -5.26
C ALA A 22 2.35 -1.43 -3.87
N THR A 23 3.49 -2.00 -3.47
CA THR A 23 4.17 -1.70 -2.21
C THR A 23 4.56 -0.22 -2.11
N GLY A 24 5.10 0.36 -3.17
CA GLY A 24 5.48 1.78 -3.20
C GLY A 24 4.30 2.72 -3.02
N ILE A 25 3.20 2.49 -3.73
CA ILE A 25 1.96 3.28 -3.58
C ILE A 25 1.41 3.14 -2.14
N THR A 26 1.37 1.90 -1.63
CA THR A 26 0.87 1.62 -0.27
C THR A 26 1.72 2.33 0.79
N ILE A 27 3.05 2.20 0.75
CA ILE A 27 3.94 2.83 1.73
C ILE A 27 3.83 4.36 1.66
N TYR A 28 3.77 4.93 0.47
CA TYR A 28 3.61 6.37 0.30
C TYR A 28 2.34 6.88 1.00
N LEU A 29 1.20 6.20 0.80
CA LEU A 29 -0.08 6.57 1.41
C LEU A 29 -0.09 6.34 2.93
N THR A 30 0.42 5.19 3.40
CA THR A 30 0.50 4.90 4.84
C THR A 30 1.38 5.90 5.58
N ASN A 31 2.39 6.47 4.92
CA ASN A 31 3.25 7.51 5.48
C ASN A 31 2.67 8.94 5.36
N GLY A 32 1.35 9.06 5.12
CA GLY A 32 0.66 10.36 5.06
C GLY A 32 0.71 11.06 3.72
N GLY A 33 1.15 10.38 2.66
CA GLY A 33 1.15 10.93 1.30
C GLY A 33 -0.26 11.19 0.75
N ASP A 34 -0.36 12.15 -0.18
CA ASP A 34 -1.64 12.56 -0.77
C ASP A 34 -2.11 11.55 -1.83
N LEU A 35 -3.41 11.22 -1.83
CA LEU A 35 -3.99 10.28 -2.80
C LEU A 35 -3.79 10.73 -4.25
N GLU A 36 -3.92 12.03 -4.51
CA GLU A 36 -3.75 12.62 -5.84
C GLU A 36 -2.30 12.48 -6.34
N LYS A 37 -1.31 12.74 -5.47
CA LYS A 37 0.11 12.55 -5.81
C LYS A 37 0.41 11.07 -6.06
N ALA A 38 -0.14 10.17 -5.24
CA ALA A 38 -0.02 8.73 -5.47
C ALA A 38 -0.63 8.31 -6.82
N GLN A 39 -1.77 8.88 -7.19
CA GLN A 39 -2.42 8.66 -8.47
C GLN A 39 -1.55 9.14 -9.65
N GLN A 40 -0.98 10.34 -9.54
CA GLN A 40 -0.08 10.91 -10.56
C GLN A 40 1.20 10.07 -10.71
N MET A 41 1.86 9.72 -9.61
CA MET A 41 3.04 8.83 -9.62
C MET A 41 2.74 7.48 -10.25
N ALA A 42 1.53 6.96 -10.02
CA ALA A 42 1.09 5.71 -10.61
C ALA A 42 0.55 5.87 -12.05
N ALA A 43 0.35 7.08 -12.58
CA ALA A 43 -0.34 7.29 -13.86
C ALA A 43 -1.69 6.55 -13.93
N HIS A 44 -2.46 6.61 -12.84
CA HIS A 44 -3.81 6.04 -12.79
C HIS A 44 -4.83 7.05 -13.31
N GLU A 45 -5.65 6.64 -14.27
CA GLU A 45 -6.74 7.45 -14.82
C GLU A 45 -7.78 7.80 -13.73
N SER A 46 -8.11 6.82 -12.88
CA SER A 46 -9.13 6.98 -11.85
C SER A 46 -8.52 6.98 -10.45
N PRO A 47 -8.93 7.88 -9.53
CA PRO A 47 -8.53 7.81 -8.13
C PRO A 47 -9.01 6.51 -7.46
N ARG A 48 -10.05 5.86 -8.00
CA ARG A 48 -10.58 4.59 -7.48
C ARG A 48 -9.53 3.49 -7.51
N THR A 49 -8.69 3.42 -8.54
CA THR A 49 -7.65 2.37 -8.64
C THR A 49 -6.48 2.64 -7.70
N THR A 50 -6.17 3.91 -7.41
CA THR A 50 -5.18 4.30 -6.39
C THR A 50 -5.70 4.01 -4.98
N LYS A 51 -6.99 4.26 -4.72
CA LYS A 51 -7.61 4.05 -3.41
C LYS A 51 -7.55 2.60 -2.93
N LEU A 52 -7.45 1.63 -3.83
CA LEU A 52 -7.24 0.21 -3.47
C LEU A 52 -5.94 -0.04 -2.68
N TYR A 53 -4.96 0.87 -2.78
CA TYR A 53 -3.69 0.78 -2.05
C TYR A 53 -3.69 1.59 -0.76
N ASP A 54 -4.75 2.35 -0.47
CA ASP A 54 -4.87 3.10 0.78
C ASP A 54 -5.32 2.15 1.90
N ARG A 55 -4.36 1.70 2.70
CA ARG A 55 -4.59 0.75 3.80
C ARG A 55 -4.75 1.43 5.16
N ARG A 56 -4.84 2.77 5.21
CA ARG A 56 -4.98 3.52 6.48
C ARG A 56 -6.24 3.14 7.25
N ALA A 57 -7.33 2.80 6.54
CA ALA A 57 -8.57 2.34 7.15
C ALA A 57 -8.47 0.93 7.77
N ASP A 58 -7.49 0.13 7.37
CA ASP A 58 -7.28 -1.21 7.95
C ASP A 58 -6.50 -1.14 9.28
N VAL A 59 -5.86 0.00 9.55
CA VAL A 59 -5.22 0.25 10.83
C VAL A 59 -6.32 0.67 11.80
N VAL A 60 -6.69 -0.23 12.71
CA VAL A 60 -7.58 0.11 13.82
C VAL A 60 -6.91 1.22 14.63
N ASN A 61 -7.50 2.41 14.61
CA ASN A 61 -7.05 3.50 15.46
C ASN A 61 -7.51 3.22 16.89
N LEU A 62 -6.60 3.30 17.87
CA LEU A 62 -6.93 3.21 19.29
C LEU A 62 -8.04 4.20 19.67
N ASP A 63 -8.02 5.40 19.10
CA ASP A 63 -9.06 6.42 19.33
C ASP A 63 -10.46 5.96 18.88
N GLU A 64 -10.55 5.11 17.86
CA GLU A 64 -11.83 4.57 17.39
C GLU A 64 -12.34 3.45 18.30
N VAL A 65 -11.42 2.68 18.90
CA VAL A 65 -11.74 1.64 19.89
C VAL A 65 -12.20 2.25 21.20
N GLU A 66 -11.54 3.31 21.66
CA GLU A 66 -11.85 3.99 22.93
C GLU A 66 -13.23 4.69 22.94
N LYS A 67 -13.82 4.97 21.76
CA LYS A 67 -15.18 5.52 21.64
C LYS A 67 -16.28 4.49 21.91
N ILE A 68 -15.95 3.20 21.98
CA ILE A 68 -16.91 2.15 22.32
C ILE A 68 -17.04 2.12 23.85
N ILE A 69 -18.06 2.80 24.36
CA ILE A 69 -18.42 2.82 25.79
C ILE A 69 -19.36 1.63 26.05
N PHE A 70 -19.04 0.79 27.04
CA PHE A 70 -19.92 -0.29 27.51
C PHE A 70 -21.03 0.24 28.42
#